data_AF-A0A939RIC9-F1
#
_entry.id   AF-A0A939RIC9-F1
#
_cell.length_a   1.000
_cell.length_b   1.000
_cell.length_c   1.000
_cell.angle_alpha   90.00
_cell.angle_beta   90.00
_cell.angle_gamma   90.00
#
_symmetry.space_group_name_H-M   'P 1'
#
loop_
_entity.id
_entity.type
_entity.pdbx_description
1 polymer ?
#
loop_
_entity_poly.entity_id
_entity_poly.type
_entity_poly.pdbx_seq_one_letter_code
_entity_poly.pdbx_strand_id
1 'polypeptide(L)'
;MAAGSALTLTSSSSPSEGDRLTFHWTTDAPDAKNWVGIYDGGRQPGNGGSLLWKYTPGTSGDVQLDTSALTGGPYTAYLLAKDGY
;
A
#
# COMPACT_ATOMS: atom_id res chain seq x y z
N MET A 1 19.75 -11.45 3.66
CA MET A 1 18.67 -11.73 2.69
C MET A 1 17.45 -10.98 3.20
N ALA A 2 17.00 -9.93 2.53
CA ALA A 2 15.78 -9.23 2.95
C ALA A 2 14.60 -10.09 2.52
N ALA A 3 13.98 -10.80 3.47
CA ALA A 3 12.79 -11.60 3.18
C ALA A 3 11.68 -10.61 2.77
N GLY A 4 11.49 -10.53 1.46
CA GLY A 4 10.92 -9.38 0.78
C GLY A 4 9.43 -9.28 1.05
N SER A 5 9.03 -8.19 1.71
CA SER A 5 7.68 -7.67 1.67
C SER A 5 7.18 -7.68 0.22
N ALA A 6 6.11 -8.41 -0.06
CA ALA A 6 5.49 -8.46 -1.38
C ALA A 6 4.15 -7.72 -1.32
N LEU A 7 3.88 -6.94 -2.36
CA LEU A 7 2.62 -6.24 -2.54
C LEU A 7 2.19 -6.42 -3.98
N THR A 8 1.02 -7.01 -4.17
CA THR A 8 0.47 -7.34 -5.49
C THR A 8 -0.94 -6.78 -5.59
N LEU A 9 -1.23 -6.07 -6.68
CA LEU A 9 -2.59 -5.62 -6.94
C LEU A 9 -3.43 -6.84 -7.36
N THR A 10 -4.49 -7.12 -6.61
CA THR A 10 -5.46 -8.18 -6.93
C THR A 10 -6.72 -7.64 -7.60
N SER A 11 -6.99 -6.34 -7.53
CA SER A 11 -8.04 -5.69 -8.33
C SER A 11 -7.70 -5.72 -9.84
N SER A 12 -8.74 -5.57 -10.66
CA SER A 12 -8.67 -5.56 -12.13
C SER A 12 -7.55 -4.66 -12.66
N SER A 13 -6.85 -5.11 -13.71
CA SER A 13 -5.64 -4.51 -14.30
C SER A 13 -5.81 -3.10 -14.88
N SER A 14 -7.03 -2.57 -14.90
CA SER A 14 -7.36 -1.22 -15.35
C SER A 14 -8.24 -0.53 -14.29
N PRO A 15 -7.68 -0.25 -13.10
CA PRO A 15 -8.43 0.47 -12.09
C PRO A 15 -8.74 1.88 -12.59
N SER A 16 -10.02 2.24 -12.61
CA SER A 16 -10.47 3.59 -12.93
C SER A 16 -10.40 4.46 -11.67
N GLU A 17 -10.23 5.77 -11.86
CA GLU A 17 -10.43 6.75 -10.80
C GLU A 17 -11.82 6.53 -10.17
N GLY A 18 -11.90 6.39 -8.84
CA GLY A 18 -13.14 5.95 -8.19
C GLY A 18 -13.10 4.51 -7.66
N ASP A 19 -12.22 3.65 -8.18
CA ASP A 19 -12.26 2.23 -7.88
C ASP A 19 -11.61 1.86 -6.55
N ARG A 20 -12.06 0.73 -6.00
CA ARG A 20 -11.59 0.20 -4.75
C ARG A 20 -10.53 -0.86 -5.03
N LEU A 21 -9.30 -0.52 -4.68
CA LEU A 21 -8.16 -1.38 -4.98
C LEU A 21 -7.90 -2.31 -3.82
N THR A 22 -7.96 -3.59 -4.11
CA THR A 22 -7.52 -4.66 -3.24
C THR A 22 -6.09 -4.98 -3.60
N PHE A 23 -5.21 -4.88 -2.62
CA PHE A 23 -3.83 -5.29 -2.72
C PHE A 23 -3.62 -6.47 -1.80
N HIS A 24 -3.08 -7.56 -2.32
CA HIS A 24 -2.60 -8.65 -1.52
C HIS A 24 -1.17 -8.38 -1.08
N TRP A 25 -0.94 -8.36 0.22
CA TRP A 25 0.34 -8.07 0.83
C TRP A 25 0.81 -9.26 1.66
N THR A 26 2.12 -9.48 1.68
CA THR A 26 2.78 -10.46 2.54
C THR A 26 4.08 -9.88 3.06
N THR A 27 4.41 -10.14 4.32
CA THR A 27 5.63 -9.73 4.99
C THR A 27 6.19 -10.91 5.78
N ASP A 28 7.51 -11.06 5.77
CA ASP A 28 8.21 -12.05 6.60
C ASP A 28 8.38 -11.55 8.04
N ALA A 29 8.23 -10.23 8.25
CA ALA A 29 8.32 -9.58 9.55
C ALA A 29 6.96 -9.00 9.95
N PRO A 30 6.02 -9.81 10.48
CA PRO A 30 4.76 -9.31 10.99
C PRO A 30 4.99 -8.41 12.21
N ASP A 31 4.52 -7.18 12.14
CA ASP A 31 4.56 -6.23 13.25
C ASP A 31 3.21 -5.53 13.34
N ALA A 32 2.78 -5.20 14.55
CA ALA A 32 1.54 -4.45 14.77
C ALA A 32 1.60 -3.03 14.16
N LYS A 33 2.83 -2.53 13.92
CA LYS A 33 3.12 -1.25 13.28
C LYS A 33 3.43 -1.38 11.79
N ASN A 34 3.14 -2.52 11.16
CA ASN A 34 3.19 -2.60 9.70
C ASN A 34 2.00 -1.88 9.10
N TRP A 35 2.24 -1.21 7.98
CA TRP A 35 1.20 -0.49 7.27
C TRP A 35 1.51 -0.43 5.78
N VAL A 36 0.45 -0.37 4.98
CA VAL A 36 0.54 -0.14 3.54
C VAL A 36 0.11 1.30 3.27
N GLY A 37 0.98 2.04 2.59
CA GLY A 37 0.74 3.42 2.16
C GLY A 37 0.60 3.52 0.66
N ILE A 38 -0.33 4.32 0.18
CA ILE A 38 -0.43 4.72 -1.23
C ILE A 38 0.10 6.13 -1.41
N TYR A 39 0.86 6.30 -2.47
CA TYR A 39 1.48 7.55 -2.89
C TYR A 39 1.14 7.78 -4.37
N ASP A 40 0.97 9.02 -4.79
CA ASP A 40 1.02 9.35 -6.21
C ASP A 40 2.44 9.20 -6.72
N GLY A 41 2.61 8.96 -8.02
CA GLY A 41 3.90 8.65 -8.64
C GLY A 41 5.01 9.69 -8.41
N GLY A 42 4.69 10.89 -7.91
CA GLY A 42 5.67 11.89 -7.50
C GLY A 42 6.07 11.85 -6.01
N ARG A 43 5.32 11.17 -5.14
CA ARG A 43 5.58 11.12 -3.69
C ARG A 43 6.21 9.79 -3.29
N GLN A 44 7.13 9.89 -2.34
CA GLN A 44 7.81 8.75 -1.74
C GLN A 44 7.70 8.86 -0.21
N PRO A 45 7.71 7.72 0.50
CA PRO A 45 7.85 7.72 1.96
C PRO A 45 9.05 8.60 2.36
N GLY A 46 8.82 9.57 3.24
CA GLY A 46 9.82 10.54 3.71
C GLY A 46 9.87 11.87 2.96
N ASN A 47 9.43 11.95 1.70
CA ASN A 47 9.41 13.20 0.92
C ASN A 47 7.98 13.76 0.71
N GLY A 48 6.97 13.08 1.24
CA GLY A 48 5.58 13.48 1.22
C GLY A 48 4.72 12.55 2.08
N GLY A 49 3.56 13.04 2.52
CA GLY A 49 2.58 12.23 3.24
C GLY A 49 1.90 11.21 2.32
N SER A 50 1.67 10.01 2.85
CA SER A 50 0.85 8.97 2.22
C SER A 50 -0.55 9.54 1.95
N LEU A 51 -1.06 9.37 0.73
CA LEU A 51 -2.42 9.78 0.37
C LEU A 51 -3.45 8.98 1.17
N LEU A 52 -3.22 7.68 1.24
CA LEU A 52 -3.99 6.73 2.03
C LEU A 52 -3.00 5.80 2.71
N TRP A 53 -3.34 5.35 3.91
CA TRP A 53 -2.57 4.34 4.60
C TRP A 53 -3.52 3.47 5.42
N LYS A 54 -3.14 2.21 5.58
CA LYS A 54 -3.89 1.19 6.33
C LYS A 54 -2.91 0.36 7.12
N TYR A 55 -3.16 0.22 8.42
CA TYR A 55 -2.40 -0.72 9.23
C TYR A 55 -2.70 -2.15 8.81
N THR A 56 -1.63 -2.94 8.72
CA THR A 56 -1.63 -4.34 8.32
C THR A 56 -0.92 -5.16 9.39
N PRO A 57 -1.49 -5.25 10.62
CA PRO A 57 -0.90 -6.01 11.71
C PRO A 57 -1.05 -7.50 11.41
N GLY A 58 -0.03 -8.08 10.78
CA GLY A 58 -0.02 -9.49 10.40
C GLY A 58 1.13 -9.84 9.48
N THR A 59 1.17 -11.10 9.07
CA THR A 59 2.15 -11.64 8.10
C THR A 59 1.67 -11.51 6.66
N SER A 60 0.37 -11.53 6.44
CA SER A 60 -0.20 -11.47 5.10
C SER A 60 -1.68 -11.14 5.18
N GLY A 61 -2.21 -10.56 4.11
CA GLY A 61 -3.64 -10.33 3.98
C GLY A 61 -3.96 -9.56 2.71
N ASP A 62 -5.24 -9.32 2.52
CA ASP A 62 -5.72 -8.29 1.61
C ASP A 62 -5.83 -6.95 2.35
N VAL A 63 -5.42 -5.88 1.69
CA VAL A 63 -5.67 -4.52 2.11
C VAL A 63 -6.49 -3.84 1.02
N GLN A 64 -7.64 -3.34 1.42
CA GLN A 64 -8.54 -2.62 0.55
C GLN A 64 -8.34 -1.12 0.77
N LEU A 65 -7.92 -0.42 -0.26
CA LEU A 65 -7.75 1.02 -0.26
C LEU A 65 -8.75 1.68 -1.20
N ASP A 66 -9.53 2.58 -0.63
CA ASP A 66 -10.50 3.40 -1.36
C ASP A 66 -9.78 4.50 -2.11
N THR A 67 -9.39 4.22 -3.36
CA THR A 67 -8.79 5.24 -4.23
C THR A 67 -9.82 6.19 -4.84
N SER A 68 -11.09 6.07 -4.44
CA SER A 68 -12.18 6.90 -4.95
C SER A 68 -12.05 8.38 -4.63
N ALA A 69 -11.33 8.72 -3.56
CA ALA A 69 -11.01 10.09 -3.20
C ALA A 69 -9.72 10.60 -3.87
N LEU A 70 -8.98 9.72 -4.54
CA LEU A 70 -7.75 10.08 -5.23
C LEU A 70 -8.11 10.46 -6.66
N THR A 71 -7.78 11.68 -7.05
CA THR A 71 -7.95 12.16 -8.43
C THR A 71 -6.58 12.32 -9.08
N GLY A 72 -6.38 11.70 -10.24
CA GLY A 72 -5.09 11.64 -10.95
C GLY A 72 -4.46 10.24 -10.99
N GLY A 73 -3.27 10.12 -11.60
CA GLY A 73 -2.50 8.88 -11.66
C GLY A 73 -1.01 9.13 -11.94
N PRO A 74 -0.16 8.09 -12.03
CA PRO A 74 -0.29 6.74 -11.45
C PRO A 74 -0.04 6.74 -9.94
N TYR A 75 -0.54 5.73 -9.23
CA TYR A 75 -0.28 5.54 -7.80
C TYR A 75 0.67 4.37 -7.56
N THR A 76 1.52 4.50 -6.55
CA THR A 76 2.42 3.44 -6.08
C THR A 76 2.08 3.12 -4.64
N ALA A 77 1.86 1.85 -4.35
CA ALA A 77 1.65 1.36 -3.00
C ALA A 77 2.97 0.82 -2.44
N TYR A 78 3.28 1.18 -1.19
CA TYR A 78 4.46 0.73 -0.47
C TYR A 78 4.01 0.02 0.81
N LEU A 79 4.62 -1.14 1.08
CA LEU A 79 4.45 -1.84 2.35
C LEU A 79 5.62 -1.44 3.26
N LEU A 80 5.30 -0.73 4.33
CA LEU A 80 6.25 -0.21 5.30
C LEU A 80 6.12 -0.97 6.61
N ALA A 81 7.25 -1.33 7.19
CA ALA A 81 7.30 -2.10 8.42
C ALA A 81 7.68 -1.22 9.61
N LYS A 82 7.17 -1.55 10.80
CA LYS A 82 7.57 -0.94 12.08
C LYS A 82 7.40 0.58 12.16
N ASP A 83 6.39 1.15 11.49
CA ASP A 83 6.18 2.60 11.38
C ASP A 83 7.36 3.37 10.72
N GLY A 84 8.26 2.66 10.05
CA GLY A 84 9.37 3.27 9.33
C GLY A 84 8.95 3.84 7.98
N TYR A 85 9.71 4.80 7.46
CA TYR A 85 9.63 5.36 6.10
C TYR A 85 11.01 5.45 5.46
#